data_AF-A0A6N9TSL6-F1
#
_entry.id   AF-A0A6N9TSL6-F1
#
_cell.length_a   1.000
_cell.length_b   1.000
_cell.length_c   1.000
_cell.angle_alpha   90.00
_cell.angle_beta   90.00
_cell.angle_gamma   90.00
#
_symmetry.space_group_name_H-M   'P 1'
#
loop_
_entity.id
_entity.type
_entity.pdbx_description
1 polymer ?
#
loop_
_entity_poly.entity_id
_entity_poly.type
_entity_poly.pdbx_seq_one_letter_code
_entity_poly.pdbx_strand_id
1 'polypeptide(L)'
;MAFDTTSAGKPEPPSSPARPTLRRLVLDVLKPHEPNILAIAKALAVLPGVDGVDITVYEIDAKVENVKITLEGTDLEFARIRNVIHDMGGAIHSIDKVSTGRVIVEEAPTPQD
;
A
#
# COMPACT_ATOMS: atom_id res chain seq x y z
N MET A 1 -43.17 44.43 -14.66
CA MET A 1 -42.54 43.17 -15.12
C MET A 1 -41.14 43.15 -14.51
N ALA A 2 -40.94 42.37 -13.45
CA ALA A 2 -39.63 42.20 -12.82
C ALA A 2 -39.00 40.92 -13.35
N PHE A 3 -37.77 41.01 -13.83
CA PHE A 3 -36.99 39.88 -14.32
C PHE A 3 -36.46 39.11 -13.11
N ASP A 4 -36.92 37.86 -12.98
CA ASP A 4 -36.43 36.93 -11.98
C ASP A 4 -35.12 36.33 -12.49
N THR A 5 -34.00 36.77 -11.93
CA THR A 5 -32.68 36.22 -12.21
C THR A 5 -32.57 34.86 -11.52
N THR A 6 -32.83 33.79 -12.27
CA THR A 6 -32.48 32.44 -11.84
C THR A 6 -30.96 32.34 -11.67
N SER A 7 -30.52 32.33 -10.42
CA SER A 7 -29.16 32.01 -10.00
C SER A 7 -28.88 30.55 -10.38
N ALA A 8 -28.10 30.35 -11.44
CA ALA A 8 -27.56 29.04 -11.77
C ALA A 8 -26.58 28.65 -10.66
N GLY A 9 -27.00 27.70 -9.82
CA GLY A 9 -26.15 27.08 -8.81
C GLY A 9 -24.90 26.51 -9.47
N LYS A 10 -23.76 27.11 -9.17
CA LYS A 10 -22.45 26.58 -9.52
C LYS A 10 -22.35 25.17 -8.90
N PRO A 11 -21.89 24.13 -9.64
CA PRO A 11 -21.64 22.83 -9.03
C PRO A 11 -20.62 23.04 -7.91
N GLU A 12 -21.03 22.77 -6.67
CA GLU A 12 -20.10 22.71 -5.55
C GLU A 12 -19.03 21.67 -5.92
N PRO A 13 -17.74 22.03 -5.86
CA PRO A 13 -16.68 21.04 -6.03
C PRO A 13 -16.90 19.92 -5.00
N PRO A 14 -16.64 18.65 -5.34
CA PRO A 14 -16.84 17.54 -4.40
C PRO A 14 -16.12 17.88 -3.09
N SER A 15 -16.91 17.90 -2.02
CA SER A 15 -16.50 18.27 -0.68
C SER A 15 -15.31 17.41 -0.23
N SER A 16 -14.22 18.11 0.09
CA SER A 16 -12.93 17.63 0.59
C SER A 16 -12.01 16.98 -0.46
N PRO A 17 -10.72 17.39 -0.54
CA PRO A 17 -9.74 16.56 -1.22
C PRO A 17 -9.77 15.22 -0.50
N ALA A 18 -10.06 14.14 -1.25
CA ALA A 18 -9.91 12.78 -0.75
C ALA A 18 -8.57 12.73 0.00
N ARG A 19 -8.61 12.43 1.31
CA ARG A 19 -7.37 12.31 2.10
C ARG A 19 -6.44 11.40 1.29
N PRO A 20 -5.17 11.77 1.10
CA PRO A 20 -4.26 10.96 0.30
C PRO A 20 -4.14 9.59 0.97
N THR A 21 -4.88 8.62 0.45
CA THR A 21 -4.94 7.25 0.95
C THR A 21 -3.73 6.50 0.43
N LEU A 22 -3.09 5.72 1.28
CA LEU A 22 -2.04 4.80 0.86
C LEU A 22 -2.68 3.74 -0.05
N ARG A 23 -2.11 3.56 -1.26
CA ARG A 23 -2.62 2.68 -2.30
C ARG A 23 -1.74 1.46 -2.51
N ARG A 24 -0.43 1.67 -2.52
CA ARG A 24 0.54 0.60 -2.69
C ARG A 24 1.73 0.83 -1.77
N LEU A 25 2.24 -0.26 -1.23
CA LEU A 25 3.40 -0.28 -0.37
C LEU A 25 4.27 -1.46 -0.76
N VAL A 26 5.55 -1.21 -1.02
CA VAL A 26 6.56 -2.25 -1.22
C VAL A 26 7.54 -2.16 -0.06
N LEU A 27 7.72 -3.26 0.64
CA LEU A 27 8.53 -3.38 1.85
C LEU A 27 9.64 -4.39 1.62
N ASP A 28 10.83 -4.06 2.10
CA ASP A 28 11.89 -5.02 2.36
C ASP A 28 11.77 -5.50 3.81
N VAL A 29 11.61 -6.81 3.99
CA VAL A 29 11.39 -7.46 5.27
C VAL A 29 12.37 -8.60 5.48
N LEU A 30 13.08 -8.56 6.59
CA LEU A 30 13.87 -9.67 7.09
C LEU A 30 13.00 -10.52 8.02
N LYS A 31 12.88 -11.81 7.75
CA LYS A 31 12.13 -12.74 8.60
C LYS A 31 12.91 -14.00 8.94
N PRO A 32 12.60 -14.72 10.02
CA PRO A 32 13.03 -16.10 10.21
C PRO A 32 12.39 -17.03 9.15
N HIS A 33 12.90 -18.26 9.03
CA HIS A 33 12.33 -19.30 8.16
C HIS A 33 10.85 -19.59 8.47
N GLU A 34 10.51 -19.59 9.75
CA GLU A 34 9.14 -19.78 10.24
C GLU A 34 8.65 -18.53 10.98
N PRO A 35 7.47 -18.00 10.66
CA PRO A 35 6.43 -18.55 9.77
C PRO A 35 6.73 -18.41 8.27
N ASN A 36 6.23 -19.38 7.49
CA ASN A 36 6.29 -19.38 6.02
C ASN A 36 5.61 -18.13 5.40
N ILE A 37 6.14 -17.66 4.26
CA ILE A 37 5.57 -16.54 3.48
C ILE A 37 4.07 -16.69 3.20
N LEU A 38 3.55 -17.92 3.05
CA LEU A 38 2.13 -18.17 2.81
C LEU A 38 1.27 -17.73 4.00
N ALA A 39 1.76 -17.94 5.23
CA ALA A 39 1.06 -17.50 6.43
C ALA A 39 1.05 -15.97 6.51
N ILE A 40 2.19 -15.33 6.21
CA ILE A 40 2.33 -13.87 6.19
C ILE A 40 1.39 -13.25 5.15
N ALA A 41 1.38 -13.78 3.92
CA ALA A 41 0.51 -13.30 2.85
C ALA A 41 -0.98 -13.38 3.25
N LYS A 42 -1.41 -14.50 3.84
CA LYS A 42 -2.78 -14.67 4.32
C LYS A 42 -3.14 -13.70 5.45
N ALA A 43 -2.23 -13.48 6.40
CA ALA A 43 -2.45 -12.56 7.51
C ALA A 43 -2.54 -11.09 7.04
N LEU A 44 -1.75 -10.72 6.03
CA LEU A 44 -1.81 -9.39 5.43
C LEU A 44 -3.06 -9.20 4.55
N ALA A 45 -3.46 -10.23 3.80
CA ALA A 45 -4.61 -10.15 2.90
C ALA A 45 -5.97 -9.98 3.61
N VAL A 46 -6.06 -10.32 4.90
CA VAL A 46 -7.29 -10.11 5.70
C VAL A 46 -7.38 -8.71 6.33
N LEU A 47 -6.35 -7.88 6.19
CA LEU A 47 -6.37 -6.53 6.72
C LEU A 47 -7.37 -5.65 5.95
N PRO A 48 -8.06 -4.73 6.64
CA PRO A 48 -8.99 -3.82 5.99
C PRO A 48 -8.26 -2.94 4.98
N GLY A 49 -8.85 -2.82 3.79
CA GLY A 49 -8.30 -1.99 2.71
C GLY A 49 -7.22 -2.68 1.87
N VAL A 50 -6.82 -3.92 2.19
CA VAL A 50 -5.90 -4.70 1.34
C VAL A 50 -6.70 -5.44 0.27
N ASP A 51 -6.42 -5.14 -1.00
CA ASP A 51 -7.02 -5.83 -2.15
C ASP A 51 -6.13 -6.97 -2.65
N GLY A 52 -4.81 -6.85 -2.47
CA GLY A 52 -3.84 -7.87 -2.88
C GLY A 52 -2.53 -7.81 -2.12
N VAL A 53 -1.91 -8.97 -1.95
CA VAL A 53 -0.59 -9.14 -1.34
C VAL A 53 0.25 -10.06 -2.21
N ASP A 54 1.45 -9.59 -2.56
CA ASP A 54 2.49 -10.37 -3.19
C ASP A 54 3.71 -10.44 -2.27
N ILE A 55 4.31 -11.62 -2.15
CA ILE A 55 5.52 -11.82 -1.36
C ILE A 55 6.51 -12.62 -2.20
N THR A 56 7.68 -12.03 -2.44
CA THR A 56 8.77 -12.66 -3.18
C THR A 56 9.98 -12.81 -2.26
N VAL A 57 10.44 -14.05 -2.05
CA VAL A 57 11.73 -14.32 -1.41
C VAL A 57 12.81 -14.12 -2.45
N TYR A 58 13.81 -13.28 -2.18
CA TYR A 58 14.91 -13.04 -3.11
C TYR A 58 16.28 -13.42 -2.55
N GLU A 59 16.39 -13.57 -1.22
CA GLU A 59 17.62 -14.02 -0.59
C GLU A 59 17.29 -14.92 0.61
N ILE A 60 18.04 -16.01 0.73
CA ILE A 60 17.89 -17.00 1.80
C ILE A 60 19.25 -17.16 2.46
N ASP A 61 19.30 -16.87 3.76
CA ASP A 61 20.47 -17.01 4.62
C ASP A 61 20.32 -18.19 5.58
N ALA A 62 21.38 -18.47 6.34
CA ALA A 62 21.43 -19.60 7.25
C ALA A 62 20.28 -19.64 8.28
N LYS A 63 19.77 -18.48 8.73
CA LYS A 63 18.73 -18.38 9.78
C LYS A 63 17.55 -17.46 9.43
N VAL A 64 17.69 -16.69 8.36
CA VAL A 64 16.76 -15.62 7.99
C VAL A 64 16.55 -15.63 6.48
N GLU A 65 15.48 -15.00 6.04
CA GLU A 65 15.12 -14.82 4.64
C GLU A 65 14.81 -13.34 4.43
N ASN A 66 15.32 -12.76 3.34
CA ASN A 66 14.92 -11.44 2.89
C ASN A 66 13.77 -11.60 1.89
N VAL A 67 12.66 -10.94 2.21
CA VAL A 67 11.44 -11.02 1.43
C VAL A 67 10.96 -9.64 1.05
N LYS A 68 10.57 -9.49 -0.20
CA LYS A 68 9.90 -8.30 -0.71
C LYS A 68 8.40 -8.50 -0.60
N ILE A 69 7.74 -7.65 0.17
CA ILE A 69 6.27 -7.67 0.34
C ILE A 69 5.68 -6.48 -0.40
N THR A 70 4.83 -6.76 -1.38
CA THR A 70 4.04 -5.74 -2.07
C THR A 70 2.58 -5.85 -1.63
N LEU A 71 2.05 -4.78 -1.07
CA LEU A 71 0.62 -4.65 -0.75
C LEU A 71 -0.01 -3.62 -1.66
N GLU A 72 -1.19 -3.94 -2.19
CA GLU A 72 -2.03 -3.02 -2.93
C GLU A 72 -3.43 -3.00 -2.33
N GLY A 73 -4.03 -1.81 -2.31
CA GLY A 73 -5.42 -1.67 -1.96
C GLY A 73 -5.89 -0.23 -1.82
N THR A 74 -6.89 -0.04 -0.97
CA THR A 74 -7.54 1.25 -0.73
C THR A 74 -7.47 1.58 0.74
N ASP A 75 -6.84 2.72 1.07
CA ASP A 75 -6.69 3.20 2.45
C ASP A 75 -5.86 2.25 3.34
N LEU A 76 -4.73 1.81 2.80
CA LEU A 76 -3.80 0.93 3.52
C LEU A 76 -3.27 1.59 4.80
N GLU A 77 -3.43 0.92 5.94
CA GLU A 77 -2.91 1.43 7.22
C GLU A 77 -1.53 0.81 7.52
N PHE A 78 -0.47 1.59 7.30
CA PHE A 78 0.91 1.12 7.52
C PHE A 78 1.16 0.59 8.93
N ALA A 79 0.56 1.22 9.95
CA ALA A 79 0.71 0.79 11.34
C ALA A 79 0.21 -0.65 11.56
N ARG A 80 -0.96 -1.00 11.01
CA ARG A 80 -1.49 -2.38 11.06
C ARG A 80 -0.60 -3.36 10.31
N ILE A 81 -0.19 -3.00 9.09
CA ILE A 81 0.69 -3.84 8.27
C ILE A 81 1.99 -4.14 9.01
N ARG A 82 2.62 -3.10 9.57
CA ARG A 82 3.84 -3.22 10.37
C ARG A 82 3.65 -4.12 11.59
N ASN A 83 2.54 -3.97 12.30
CA ASN A 83 2.25 -4.80 13.47
C ASN A 83 2.09 -6.26 13.10
N VAL A 84 1.34 -6.58 12.03
CA VAL A 84 1.19 -7.97 11.56
C VAL A 84 2.54 -8.57 11.18
N ILE A 85 3.38 -7.84 10.43
CA ILE A 85 4.71 -8.32 10.05
C ILE A 85 5.57 -8.60 11.31
N HIS A 86 5.55 -7.68 12.27
CA HIS A 86 6.27 -7.81 13.54
C HIS A 86 5.78 -8.99 14.39
N ASP A 87 4.46 -9.16 14.52
CA ASP A 87 3.84 -10.25 15.28
C ASP A 87 4.16 -11.63 14.68
N MET A 88 4.44 -11.66 13.37
CA MET A 88 4.91 -12.85 12.66
C MET A 88 6.44 -13.01 12.69
N GLY A 89 7.16 -12.21 13.49
CA GLY A 89 8.60 -12.30 13.65
C GLY A 89 9.43 -11.65 12.54
N GLY A 90 8.78 -10.94 11.61
CA GLY A 90 9.45 -10.16 10.56
C GLY A 90 9.82 -8.76 11.02
N ALA A 91 10.91 -8.23 10.47
CA ALA A 91 11.37 -6.86 10.69
C ALA A 91 11.42 -6.13 9.34
N ILE A 92 10.73 -4.99 9.25
CA ILE A 92 10.81 -4.12 8.08
C ILE A 92 12.18 -3.42 8.10
N HIS A 93 13.00 -3.67 7.10
CA HIS A 93 14.29 -3.00 6.88
C HIS A 93 14.09 -1.63 6.22
N SER A 94 13.37 -1.60 5.11
CA SER A 94 13.08 -0.39 4.35
C SER A 94 11.69 -0.42 3.70
N ILE A 95 11.23 0.78 3.36
CA ILE A 95 10.09 0.96 2.46
C ILE A 95 10.66 1.28 1.08
N ASP A 96 10.56 0.33 0.16
CA ASP A 96 11.16 0.43 -1.17
C ASP A 96 10.36 1.34 -2.10
N LYS A 97 9.02 1.27 -2.03
CA LYS A 97 8.12 2.04 -2.89
C LYS A 97 6.82 2.35 -2.16
N VAL A 98 6.31 3.56 -2.39
CA VAL A 98 5.03 4.03 -1.86
C VAL A 98 4.23 4.65 -3.00
N SER A 99 2.95 4.30 -3.08
CA SER A 99 1.99 4.99 -3.95
C SER A 99 0.83 5.50 -3.10
N THR A 100 0.52 6.79 -3.22
CA THR A 100 -0.55 7.46 -2.48
C THR A 100 -1.37 8.36 -3.39
N GLY A 101 -2.63 8.59 -3.02
CA GLY A 101 -3.56 9.43 -3.75
C GLY A 101 -4.59 8.65 -4.54
N ARG A 102 -5.18 9.31 -5.54
CA ARG A 102 -6.34 8.76 -6.27
C ARG A 102 -5.94 7.68 -7.28
N VAL A 103 -4.75 7.81 -7.87
CA VAL A 103 -4.24 6.96 -8.94
C VAL A 103 -2.86 6.43 -8.52
N ILE A 104 -2.57 5.18 -8.83
CA ILE A 104 -1.23 4.62 -8.68
C ILE A 104 -0.38 5.13 -9.84
N VAL A 105 0.70 5.84 -9.52
CA VAL A 105 1.66 6.32 -10.52
C VAL A 105 2.67 5.20 -10.75
N GLU A 106 2.66 4.62 -11.95
CA GLU A 106 3.70 3.70 -12.37
C GLU A 106 4.95 4.49 -12.81
N GLU A 107 6.13 3.91 -12.58
CA GLU A 107 7.38 4.51 -13.04
C GLU A 107 7.37 4.56 -14.57
N ALA A 108 7.54 5.77 -15.11
CA ALA A 108 7.72 5.94 -16.54
C ALA A 108 9.11 5.39 -16.92
N PRO A 109 9.23 4.59 -18.00
CA PRO A 109 10.53 4.20 -18.50
C PRO A 109 11.25 5.48 -18.96
N THR A 110 12.23 5.94 -18.19
CA THR A 110 13.12 6.99 -18.65
C THR A 110 14.08 6.37 -19.67
N PRO A 111 14.17 6.89 -20.90
CA PRO A 111 15.24 6.52 -21.81
C PRO A 111 16.55 7.09 -21.27
N GLN A 112 17.20 6.34 -20.38
CA GLN A 112 18.60 6.50 -20.01
C GLN A 112 19.30 5.18 -20.25
N ASP A 113 19.42 4.84 -21.53
CA ASP A 113 20.37 3.87 -22.08
C ASP A 113 20.98 4.51 -23.34
#